data_AF-A0A087S0D4-F1
#
_entry.id   AF-A0A087S0D4-F1
#
_cell.length_a   1.000
_cell.length_b   1.000
_cell.length_c   1.000
_cell.angle_alpha   90.00
_cell.angle_beta   90.00
_cell.angle_gamma   90.00
#
_symmetry.space_group_name_H-M   'P 1'
#
loop_
_entity.id
_entity.type
_entity.pdbx_description
1 polymer ?
#
loop_
_entity_poly.entity_id
_entity_poly.type
_entity_poly.pdbx_seq_one_letter_code
_entity_poly.pdbx_strand_id
1 'polypeptide(L)' 'MAGREPAAMAAASAYYSNAIRNDGFTQMQIANASGVTSVTLRNRFHEIREKIQIQKDENSKNFIVFATHDKLNSILEETE' A
#
# COMPACT_ATOMS: atom_id res chain seq x y z
N MET A 1 -2.88 -19.99 -10.98
CA MET A 1 -2.38 -18.64 -11.34
C MET A 1 -1.25 -18.26 -10.38
N ALA A 2 -0.01 -18.72 -10.63
CA ALA A 2 1.14 -18.39 -9.79
C ALA A 2 1.86 -17.08 -10.22
N GLY A 3 1.74 -16.68 -11.48
CA GLY A 3 2.36 -15.46 -12.02
C GLY A 3 1.63 -14.14 -11.72
N ARG A 4 0.44 -14.19 -11.10
CA ARG A 4 -0.35 -12.98 -10.79
C ARG A 4 -0.07 -12.44 -9.37
N GLU A 5 0.51 -13.25 -8.48
CA GLU A 5 0.86 -12.79 -7.13
C GLU A 5 2.03 -11.80 -7.11
N PRO A 6 3.16 -12.02 -7.80
CA PRO A 6 4.27 -11.06 -7.77
C PRO A 6 3.89 -9.71 -8.38
N ALA A 7 3.12 -9.72 -9.47
CA ALA A 7 2.62 -8.50 -10.12
C ALA A 7 1.64 -7.72 -9.23
N ALA A 8 0.72 -8.41 -8.56
CA ALA A 8 -0.19 -7.80 -7.60
C ALA A 8 0.55 -7.17 -6.41
N MET A 9 1.61 -7.84 -5.94
CA MET A 9 2.46 -7.32 -4.87
C MET A 9 3.23 -6.06 -5.31
N ALA A 10 3.80 -6.07 -6.52
CA ALA A 10 4.48 -4.90 -7.08
C ALA A 10 3.53 -3.71 -7.26
N ALA A 11 2.32 -3.96 -7.77
CA ALA A 11 1.29 -2.94 -7.92
C ALA A 11 0.88 -2.35 -6.56
N ALA A 12 0.71 -3.19 -5.54
CA ALA A 12 0.37 -2.74 -4.19
C ALA A 12 1.50 -1.94 -3.53
N SER A 13 2.76 -2.29 -3.75
CA SER A 13 3.92 -1.49 -3.31
C SER A 13 3.98 -0.12 -4.00
N ALA A 14 3.62 -0.06 -5.29
CA ALA A 14 3.52 1.20 -6.02
C ALA A 14 2.37 2.06 -5.48
N TYR A 15 1.21 1.45 -5.20
CA TYR A 15 0.07 2.12 -4.57
C TYR A 15 0.41 2.62 -3.17
N TYR A 16 1.10 1.81 -2.37
CA TYR A 16 1.61 2.21 -1.06
C TYR A 16 2.48 3.46 -1.21
N SER A 17 3.51 3.43 -2.06
CA SER A 17 4.39 4.58 -2.32
C SER A 17 3.63 5.84 -2.75
N ASN A 18 2.60 5.68 -3.59
CA ASN A 18 1.76 6.78 -4.04
C ASN A 18 0.98 7.43 -2.90
N ALA A 19 0.36 6.59 -2.05
CA ALA A 19 -0.40 7.05 -0.89
C ALA A 19 0.48 7.83 0.11
N ILE A 20 1.74 7.43 0.31
CA ILE A 20 2.70 8.19 1.14
C ILE A 20 2.96 9.57 0.55
N ARG A 21 3.25 9.59 -0.75
CA ARG A 21 3.68 10.79 -1.47
C ARG A 21 2.52 11.74 -1.77
N ASN A 22 1.28 11.26 -1.67
CA ASN A 22 0.07 11.95 -2.09
C ASN A 22 0.14 12.39 -3.57
N ASP A 23 0.66 11.51 -4.42
CA ASP A 23 0.92 11.79 -5.84
C ASP A 23 -0.39 11.76 -6.69
N GLY A 24 -1.57 11.61 -6.05
CA GLY A 24 -2.89 11.80 -6.67
C GLY A 24 -3.38 10.65 -7.55
N PHE A 25 -2.74 9.48 -7.51
CA PHE A 25 -3.21 8.33 -8.30
C PHE A 25 -4.16 7.46 -7.50
N THR A 26 -5.33 7.22 -8.08
CA THR A 26 -6.36 6.38 -7.47
C THR A 26 -6.03 4.89 -7.58
N GLN A 27 -6.58 4.09 -6.67
CA GLN A 27 -6.48 2.63 -6.69
C GLN A 27 -6.90 2.02 -8.05
N MET A 28 -7.89 2.61 -8.72
CA MET A 28 -8.40 2.13 -9.99
C MET A 28 -7.42 2.41 -11.14
N GLN A 29 -6.77 3.58 -11.15
CA GLN A 29 -5.76 3.91 -12.15
C GLN A 29 -4.56 2.95 -12.06
N ILE A 30 -4.09 2.66 -10.84
CA ILE A 30 -2.95 1.77 -10.62
C ILE A 30 -3.32 0.31 -10.91
N ALA A 31 -4.51 -0.12 -10.52
CA ALA A 31 -5.01 -1.46 -10.83
C ALA A 31 -5.12 -1.69 -12.34
N ASN A 32 -5.72 -0.74 -13.07
CA ASN A 32 -5.86 -0.79 -14.52
C ASN A 32 -4.49 -0.82 -15.23
N ALA A 33 -3.55 0.04 -14.82
CA ALA A 33 -2.20 0.05 -15.38
C ALA A 33 -1.43 -1.26 -15.14
N SER A 34 -1.69 -1.92 -14.01
CA SER A 34 -1.00 -3.15 -13.59
C SER A 34 -1.70 -4.43 -14.04
N GLY A 35 -2.87 -4.34 -14.69
CA GLY A 35 -3.66 -5.49 -15.11
C GLY A 35 -4.23 -6.34 -13.96
N VAL A 36 -4.41 -5.73 -12.78
CA VAL A 36 -5.02 -6.36 -11.60
C VAL A 36 -6.35 -5.69 -11.28
N THR A 37 -7.19 -6.34 -10.47
CA THR A 37 -8.42 -5.69 -10.00
C THR A 37 -8.11 -4.75 -8.84
N SER A 38 -8.91 -3.70 -8.67
CA SER A 38 -8.80 -2.78 -7.52
C SER A 38 -8.93 -3.51 -6.18
N VAL A 39 -9.77 -4.55 -6.12
CA VAL A 39 -9.93 -5.40 -4.92
C VAL A 39 -8.65 -6.21 -4.63
N THR A 40 -8.03 -6.80 -5.65
CA THR A 40 -6.74 -7.50 -5.48
C THR A 40 -5.64 -6.55 -5.04
N LEU A 41 -5.58 -5.35 -5.62
CA LEU A 41 -4.62 -4.30 -5.24
C LEU A 41 -4.79 -3.92 -3.77
N ARG A 42 -6.04 -3.66 -3.35
CA ARG A 42 -6.38 -3.30 -1.96
C ARG A 42 -6.01 -4.41 -0.98
N ASN A 43 -6.34 -5.67 -1.28
CA ASN A 43 -6.03 -6.79 -0.41
C ASN A 43 -4.52 -6.96 -0.20
N ARG A 44 -3.71 -6.82 -1.25
CA ARG A 44 -2.24 -6.85 -1.13
C ARG A 44 -1.67 -5.65 -0.39
N PHE A 45 -2.27 -4.48 -0.57
CA PHE A 45 -1.90 -3.29 0.21
C PHE A 45 -2.12 -3.50 1.72
N HIS A 46 -3.26 -4.09 2.12
CA HIS A 46 -3.51 -4.44 3.52
C HIS A 46 -2.49 -5.45 4.06
N GLU A 47 -2.19 -6.51 3.31
CA GLU A 47 -1.17 -7.50 3.70
C GLU A 47 0.22 -6.86 3.89
N ILE A 48 0.63 -5.96 2.99
CA ILE A 48 1.89 -5.21 3.10
C ILE A 48 1.87 -4.35 4.36
N ARG A 49 0.79 -3.61 4.61
CA ARG A 49 0.64 -2.73 5.77
C ARG A 49 0.72 -3.52 7.07
N GLU A 50 0.00 -4.62 7.21
CA GLU A 50 0.06 -5.48 8.41
C GLU A 50 1.47 -5.98 8.68
N LYS A 51 2.18 -6.44 7.64
CA LYS A 51 3.57 -6.92 7.78
C LYS A 51 4.56 -5.81 8.13
N ILE A 52 4.35 -4.60 7.63
CA ILE A 52 5.17 -3.44 8.02
C ILE A 52 4.81 -2.99 9.44
N GLN A 53 3.54 -3.06 9.85
CA GLN A 53 3.11 -2.74 11.22
C GLN A 53 3.64 -3.72 12.25
N ILE A 54 3.78 -5.00 11.91
CA ILE A 54 4.42 -6.00 12.78
C ILE A 54 5.91 -5.67 13.02
N GLN A 55 6.57 -4.92 12.12
CA GLN A 55 7.94 -4.44 12.33
C GLN A 55 8.03 -3.18 13.21
N LYS A 56 6.89 -2.64 13.67
CA LYS A 56 6.83 -1.57 14.67
C LYS A 56 7.17 -2.13 16.06
N ASP A 57 8.32 -2.76 16.18
CA ASP A 57 8.96 -2.95 17.48
C ASP A 57 9.48 -1.57 17.92
N GLU A 58 9.21 -1.21 19.17
CA GLU A 58 9.47 0.12 19.75
C GLU A 58 10.97 0.51 19.72
N ASN A 59 11.83 -0.45 19.36
CA ASN A 59 13.28 -0.31 19.19
C ASN A 59 13.78 -0.06 17.76
N SER A 60 12.93 -0.17 16.72
CA SER A 60 13.38 -0.02 15.33
C SER A 60 13.35 1.44 14.86
N LYS A 61 14.54 2.05 14.74
CA LYS A 61 14.82 3.44 14.31
C LYS A 61 14.44 3.77 12.84
N ASN A 62 13.40 3.16 12.27
CA ASN A 62 12.98 3.45 10.89
C ASN A 62 12.03 4.65 10.84
N PHE A 63 12.60 5.84 11.04
CA PHE A 63 11.90 7.14 11.05
C PHE A 63 10.98 7.37 9.82
N ILE A 64 11.38 6.86 8.65
CA ILE A 64 10.63 7.00 7.38
C ILE A 64 9.27 6.28 7.46
N VAL A 65 9.21 5.13 8.12
CA VAL A 65 7.97 4.32 8.22
C VAL A 65 6.97 4.97 9.19
N PHE A 66 7.45 5.59 10.27
CA PHE A 66 6.60 6.24 11.26
C PHE A 66 5.90 7.49 10.71
N ALA A 67 6.64 8.42 10.08
CA ALA A 67 6.05 9.62 9.47
C ALA A 67 5.04 9.31 8.36
N THR A 68 5.22 8.14 7.73
CA THR A 68 4.37 7.63 6.68
C THR A 68 3.06 7.03 7.22
N HIS A 69 3.08 6.38 8.38
CA HIS A 69 1.92 5.68 8.94
C HIS A 69 0.75 6.61 9.27
N ASP A 70 1.03 7.77 9.88
CA ASP A 70 -0.02 8.73 10.27
C ASP A 70 -0.75 9.27 9.03
N LYS A 71 -0.01 9.56 7.96
CA LYS A 71 -0.56 10.04 6.68
C LYS A 71 -1.37 8.98 5.93
N LEU A 72 -1.01 7.70 6.06
CA LEU A 72 -1.75 6.60 5.41
C LEU A 72 -3.08 6.30 6.09
N ASN A 73 -3.17 6.46 7.42
CA ASN A 73 -4.42 6.27 8.14
C ASN A 73 -5.47 7.32 7.75
N SER A 74 -5.07 8.59 7.59
CA SER A 74 -5.99 9.65 7.16
C SER A 74 -6.51 9.47 5.73
N ILE A 75 -5.70 8.92 4.81
CA ILE A 75 -6.12 8.65 3.42
C ILE A 75 -7.17 7.54 3.34
N LEU A 76 -7.14 6.57 4.26
CA LEU A 76 -8.11 5.48 4.28
C LEU A 76 -9.47 5.95 4.82
N GLU A 77 -9.48 6.83 5.83
CA GLU A 77 -10.72 7.41 6.39
C GLU A 77 -11.49 8.29 5.39
N GLU A 78 -10.82 8.79 4.35
CA GLU A 78 -11.46 9.54 3.25
C GLU A 78 -12.02 8.64 2.12
N THR A 79 -11.83 7.32 2.20
CA THR A 79 -12.22 6.37 1.14
C THR A 79 -13.31 5.36 1.52
N GLU A 80 -13.95 5.53 2.67
CA GLU A 80 -15.23 4.90 3.05
C GLU A 80 -16.41 5.87 2.86
#